data_AF-A0A6B3EJN0-F1
#
_entry.id   AF-A0A6B3EJN0-F1
#
_cell.length_a   1.000
_cell.length_b   1.000
_cell.length_c   1.000
_cell.angle_alpha   90.00
_cell.angle_beta   90.00
_cell.angle_gamma   90.00
#
_symmetry.space_group_name_H-M   'P 1'
#
loop_
_entity.id
_entity.type
_entity.pdbx_description
1 polymer ?
#
loop_
_entity_poly.entity_id
_entity_poly.type
_entity_poly.pdbx_seq_one_letter_code
_entity_poly.pdbx_strand_id
1 'polypeptide(L)'
;TVCSSVPVAYALAKFRFRGRKTAMIMVISTMMLPPQVIVIPMYLVWAQQFHLSGSLWPLIIPMAFGDAYSIFLLRQFLLTIPKEYVESARVDGCGEFRTLLKVIVPMAKPGIAAVALFQFFY
;
A
#
# COMPACT_ATOMS: atom_id res chain seq x y z
N THR A 1 -1.77 -7.32 2.07
CA THR A 1 -1.27 -5.98 2.47
C THR A 1 0.05 -5.55 1.85
N VAL A 2 1.18 -6.22 2.11
CA VAL A 2 2.51 -5.68 1.73
C VAL A 2 2.67 -5.58 0.20
N CYS A 3 2.40 -6.67 -0.51
CA CYS A 3 2.53 -6.72 -1.97
C CYS A 3 1.61 -5.72 -2.69
N SER A 4 0.40 -5.49 -2.16
CA SER A 4 -0.57 -4.55 -2.72
C SER A 4 -0.24 -3.08 -2.40
N SER A 5 0.42 -2.82 -1.27
CA SER A 5 0.78 -1.45 -0.84
C SER A 5 2.00 -0.90 -1.58
N VAL A 6 2.95 -1.75 -1.95
CA VAL A 6 4.21 -1.36 -2.62
C VAL A 6 3.98 -0.59 -3.94
N PRO A 7 3.15 -1.08 -4.89
CA PRO A 7 2.85 -0.34 -6.12
C PRO A 7 2.17 1.01 -5.88
N VAL A 8 1.24 1.07 -4.92
CA VAL A 8 0.50 2.30 -4.57
C VAL A 8 1.47 3.33 -3.96
N ALA A 9 2.30 2.90 -3.01
CA ALA A 9 3.33 3.74 -2.42
C ALA A 9 4.34 4.24 -3.47
N TYR A 10 4.75 3.39 -4.41
CA TYR A 10 5.63 3.76 -5.51
C TYR A 10 5.02 4.83 -6.41
N ALA A 11 3.76 4.66 -6.85
CA ALA A 11 3.06 5.66 -7.64
C ALA A 11 2.93 6.99 -6.87
N LEU A 12 2.57 6.94 -5.58
CA LEU A 12 2.44 8.12 -4.73
C LEU A 12 3.77 8.76 -4.32
N ALA A 13 4.91 8.11 -4.51
CA ALA A 13 6.24 8.62 -4.22
C ALA A 13 6.93 9.18 -5.48
N LYS A 14 6.91 8.43 -6.58
CA LYS A 14 7.73 8.69 -7.76
C LYS A 14 6.97 9.36 -8.90
N PHE A 15 5.68 9.06 -9.10
CA PHE A 15 4.95 9.60 -10.24
C PHE A 15 4.44 11.02 -9.96
N ARG A 16 4.37 11.85 -11.01
CA ARG A 16 3.74 13.17 -10.98
C ARG A 16 2.44 13.09 -11.77
N PHE A 17 1.30 13.04 -11.08
CA PHE A 17 -0.03 13.01 -11.69
C PHE A 17 -0.98 13.97 -10.96
N ARG A 18 -2.01 14.43 -11.67
CA ARG A 18 -3.00 15.37 -11.12
C ARG A 18 -3.85 14.64 -10.07
N GLY A 19 -3.90 15.18 -8.84
CA GLY A 19 -4.63 14.56 -7.72
C GLY A 19 -3.76 13.76 -6.73
N ARG A 20 -2.44 13.65 -6.95
CA ARG A 20 -1.52 12.95 -6.02
C ARG A 20 -1.60 13.45 -4.57
N LYS A 21 -1.75 14.76 -4.36
CA LYS A 21 -1.88 15.35 -3.02
C LYS A 21 -3.20 14.94 -2.37
N THR A 22 -4.29 14.97 -3.11
CA THR A 22 -5.62 14.54 -2.64
C THR A 22 -5.63 13.05 -2.30
N ALA A 23 -5.05 12.20 -3.15
CA ALA A 23 -4.91 10.77 -2.86
C ALA A 23 -4.12 10.53 -1.57
N MET A 24 -3.02 11.28 -1.35
CA MET A 24 -2.25 11.19 -0.12
C MET A 24 -3.06 11.64 1.11
N ILE A 25 -3.82 12.72 0.99
CA ILE A 25 -4.70 13.19 2.07
C ILE A 25 -5.75 12.12 2.39
N MET A 26 -6.38 11.50 1.39
CA MET A 26 -7.34 10.42 1.61
C MET A 26 -6.72 9.23 2.36
N VAL A 27 -5.50 8.82 1.99
CA VAL A 27 -4.76 7.77 2.73
C VAL A 27 -4.62 8.17 4.20
N ILE A 28 -4.13 9.37 4.49
CA ILE A 28 -3.95 9.86 5.87
C ILE A 28 -5.29 9.94 6.62
N SER A 29 -6.35 10.46 5.98
CA SER A 29 -7.69 10.53 6.57
C SER A 29 -8.22 9.16 6.98
N THR A 30 -7.93 8.13 6.19
CA THR A 30 -8.38 6.76 6.48
C THR A 30 -7.67 6.18 7.71
N MET A 31 -6.43 6.60 8.00
CA MET A 31 -5.70 6.21 9.21
C MET A 31 -6.28 6.83 10.49
N MET A 32 -7.06 7.92 10.36
CA MET A 32 -7.70 8.57 11.50
C MET A 32 -9.01 7.88 11.92
N LEU A 33 -9.52 6.97 11.09
CA LEU A 33 -10.77 6.26 11.39
C LEU A 33 -10.53 5.22 12.49
N PRO A 34 -11.34 5.22 13.56
CA PRO A 34 -11.25 4.20 14.59
C PRO A 34 -11.67 2.84 14.00
N PRO A 35 -10.95 1.73 14.30
CA PRO A 35 -11.23 0.41 13.75
C PRO A 35 -12.68 -0.05 13.97
N GLN A 36 -13.28 0.33 15.10
CA GLN A 36 -14.63 -0.04 15.48
C GLN A 36 -15.69 0.45 14.48
N VAL A 37 -15.48 1.63 13.89
CA VAL A 37 -16.41 2.21 12.91
C VAL A 37 -16.31 1.50 11.55
N ILE A 38 -15.18 0.84 11.27
CA ILE A 38 -14.98 0.05 10.04
C ILE A 38 -15.55 -1.37 10.21
N VAL A 39 -15.43 -1.96 11.40
CA VAL A 39 -15.85 -3.35 11.65
C VAL A 39 -17.35 -3.57 11.46
N ILE A 40 -18.21 -2.64 11.91
CA ILE A 40 -19.68 -2.76 11.78
C ILE A 40 -20.12 -2.84 10.30
N PRO A 41 -19.80 -1.87 9.43
CA PRO A 41 -20.21 -1.95 8.03
C PRO A 41 -19.56 -3.14 7.31
N MET A 42 -18.32 -3.49 7.67
CA MET A 42 -17.65 -4.67 7.12
C MET A 42 -18.41 -5.95 7.50
N TYR A 43 -18.85 -6.09 8.75
CA TYR A 43 -19.68 -7.21 9.19
C TYR A 43 -21.01 -7.27 8.42
N LEU A 44 -21.70 -6.13 8.27
CA LEU A 44 -22.95 -6.09 7.51
C LEU A 44 -22.73 -6.61 6.08
N VAL A 45 -21.75 -6.07 5.36
CA VAL A 45 -21.38 -6.49 3.99
C VAL A 45 -21.18 -8.01 3.89
N TRP A 46 -20.35 -8.57 4.77
CA TRP A 46 -20.01 -9.99 4.70
C TRP A 46 -21.13 -10.91 5.21
N ALA A 47 -21.86 -10.51 6.24
CA ALA A 47 -22.88 -11.34 6.87
C ALA A 47 -24.25 -11.24 6.17
N GLN A 48 -24.66 -10.05 5.74
CA GLN A 48 -26.00 -9.79 5.20
C GLN A 48 -26.03 -9.83 3.67
N GLN A 49 -25.02 -9.27 2.98
CA GLN A 49 -25.00 -9.28 1.52
C GLN A 49 -24.38 -10.57 0.99
N PHE A 50 -23.23 -10.97 1.53
CA PHE A 50 -22.51 -12.15 1.04
C PHE A 50 -22.79 -13.45 1.80
N HIS A 51 -23.49 -13.42 2.94
CA HIS A 51 -23.82 -14.60 3.75
C HIS A 51 -22.59 -15.47 4.13
N LEU A 52 -21.42 -14.83 4.28
CA LEU A 52 -20.11 -15.46 4.51
C LEU A 52 -19.62 -15.34 5.96
N SER A 53 -20.51 -15.03 6.91
CA SER A 53 -20.17 -14.75 8.32
C SER A 53 -19.48 -15.91 9.05
N GLY A 54 -19.69 -17.16 8.62
CA GLY A 54 -19.03 -18.35 9.19
C GLY A 54 -17.72 -18.76 8.52
N SER A 55 -17.19 -17.95 7.58
CA SER A 55 -15.98 -18.27 6.81
C SER A 55 -14.82 -17.36 7.16
N LEU A 56 -13.60 -17.72 6.74
CA LEU A 56 -12.42 -16.88 6.89
C LEU A 56 -12.32 -15.76 5.84
N TRP A 57 -13.17 -15.79 4.80
CA TRP A 57 -13.15 -14.82 3.71
C TRP A 57 -13.29 -13.35 4.15
N PRO A 58 -14.18 -13.00 5.11
CA PRO A 58 -14.29 -11.65 5.64
C PRO A 58 -13.01 -11.14 6.28
N LEU A 59 -12.11 -12.02 6.72
CA LEU A 59 -10.83 -11.65 7.32
C LEU A 59 -9.73 -11.57 6.25
N ILE A 60 -9.63 -12.61 5.40
CA ILE A 60 -8.55 -12.75 4.42
C ILE A 60 -8.62 -11.67 3.34
N ILE A 61 -9.81 -11.41 2.77
CA ILE A 61 -9.94 -10.51 1.61
C ILE A 61 -9.58 -9.07 1.98
N PRO A 62 -10.14 -8.46 3.04
CA PRO A 62 -9.76 -7.10 3.41
C PRO A 62 -8.28 -6.96 3.76
N MET A 63 -7.70 -7.95 4.47
CA MET A 63 -6.26 -7.96 4.77
C MET A 63 -5.39 -8.21 3.52
N ALA A 64 -5.90 -8.85 2.47
CA ALA A 64 -5.13 -9.05 1.25
C ALA A 64 -4.80 -7.73 0.55
N PHE A 65 -5.67 -6.73 0.64
CA PHE A 65 -5.48 -5.41 0.05
C PHE A 65 -4.58 -4.49 0.88
N GLY A 66 -4.14 -3.38 0.29
CA GLY A 66 -3.24 -2.44 0.94
C GLY A 66 -3.98 -1.60 1.98
N ASP A 67 -3.39 -1.40 3.15
CA ASP A 67 -3.91 -0.54 4.19
C ASP A 67 -3.23 0.84 4.17
N ALA A 68 -3.87 1.82 4.80
CA ALA A 68 -3.42 3.20 4.75
C ALA A 68 -2.07 3.42 5.45
N TYR A 69 -1.78 2.72 6.56
CA TYR A 69 -0.54 2.85 7.30
C TYR A 69 0.64 2.30 6.50
N SER A 70 0.52 1.11 5.92
CA SER A 70 1.58 0.54 5.07
C SER A 70 1.87 1.41 3.86
N ILE A 71 0.84 1.93 3.19
CA ILE A 71 1.01 2.82 2.02
C ILE A 71 1.72 4.11 2.43
N PHE A 72 1.32 4.71 3.55
CA PHE A 72 1.94 5.92 4.09
C PHE A 72 3.42 5.70 4.41
N LEU A 73 3.73 4.65 5.17
CA LEU A 73 5.10 4.37 5.64
C LEU A 73 6.02 3.98 4.49
N LEU A 74 5.57 3.09 3.60
CA LEU A 74 6.33 2.74 2.40
C LEU A 74 6.57 3.97 1.51
N ARG A 75 5.58 4.83 1.33
CA ARG A 75 5.77 6.06 0.55
C ARG A 75 6.81 6.96 1.20
N GLN A 76 6.78 7.13 2.52
CA GLN A 76 7.74 7.94 3.24
C GLN A 76 9.16 7.40 3.07
N PHE A 77 9.33 6.07 3.11
CA PHE A 77 10.59 5.42 2.78
C PHE A 77 11.00 5.64 1.32
N LEU A 78 10.10 5.42 0.36
CA LEU A 78 10.39 5.56 -1.07
C LEU A 78 10.74 6.99 -1.49
N LEU A 79 10.35 8.00 -0.72
CA LEU A 79 10.77 9.39 -0.91
C LEU A 79 12.24 9.63 -0.57
N THR A 80 12.85 8.83 0.30
CA THR A 80 14.28 8.94 0.64
C THR A 80 15.17 8.36 -0.45
N ILE A 81 14.64 7.41 -1.23
CA ILE A 81 15.33 6.89 -2.42
C ILE A 81 15.40 8.04 -3.44
N PRO A 82 16.57 8.35 -4.02
CA PRO A 82 16.70 9.35 -5.08
C PRO A 82 15.87 9.00 -6.33
N LYS A 83 15.52 9.99 -7.17
CA LYS A 83 14.70 9.77 -8.39
C LYS A 83 15.53 9.35 -9.58
N GLU A 84 16.81 9.68 -9.54
CA GLU A 84 17.85 9.39 -10.52
C GLU A 84 17.88 7.88 -10.84
N TYR A 85 17.68 7.01 -9.85
CA TYR A 85 17.59 5.56 -10.07
C TYR A 85 16.43 5.15 -11.00
N VAL A 86 15.29 5.82 -10.91
CA VAL A 86 14.14 5.57 -11.80
C VAL A 86 14.42 6.11 -13.20
N GLU A 87 15.07 7.28 -13.28
CA GLU A 87 15.44 7.91 -14.55
C GLU A 87 16.51 7.10 -15.30
N SER A 88 17.57 6.64 -14.61
CA SER A 88 18.59 5.74 -15.16
C SER A 88 17.97 4.43 -15.66
N ALA A 89 17.09 3.81 -14.88
CA ALA A 89 16.40 2.60 -15.31
C ALA A 89 15.57 2.82 -16.59
N ARG A 90 14.95 4.00 -16.73
CA ARG A 90 14.19 4.37 -17.94
C ARG A 90 15.12 4.58 -19.14
N VAL A 91 16.30 5.18 -18.94
CA VAL A 91 17.35 5.30 -19.97
C VAL A 91 17.83 3.92 -20.43
N ASP A 92 17.94 2.96 -19.52
CA ASP A 92 18.25 1.54 -19.82
C ASP A 92 17.09 0.77 -20.47
N GLY A 93 15.99 1.45 -20.84
CA GLY A 93 14.83 0.85 -21.49
C GLY A 93 13.96 0.00 -20.57
N CYS A 94 14.10 0.10 -19.24
CA CYS A 94 13.22 -0.59 -18.31
C CYS A 94 11.85 0.10 -18.25
N GLY A 95 10.79 -0.66 -18.51
CA GLY A 95 9.42 -0.23 -18.24
C GLY A 95 9.14 -0.10 -16.73
N GLU A 96 8.14 0.69 -16.35
CA GLU A 96 7.84 1.04 -14.95
C GLU A 96 7.66 -0.16 -14.02
N PHE A 97 7.00 -1.22 -14.49
CA PHE A 97 6.82 -2.44 -13.72
C PHE A 97 8.16 -3.16 -13.44
N ARG A 98 9.05 -3.18 -14.44
CA ARG A 98 10.40 -3.75 -14.29
C ARG A 98 11.26 -2.87 -13.38
N THR A 99 11.15 -1.54 -13.48
CA THR A 99 11.83 -0.59 -12.59
C THR A 99 11.39 -0.78 -11.14
N LEU A 100 10.08 -0.93 -10.90
CA LEU A 100 9.55 -1.23 -9.57
C LEU A 100 10.18 -2.51 -9.01
N LEU A 101 10.10 -3.62 -9.74
CA LEU A 101 10.53 -4.93 -9.24
C LEU A 101 12.06 -5.10 -9.14
N LYS A 102 12.82 -4.58 -10.10
CA LYS A 102 14.27 -4.82 -10.20
C LYS A 102 15.13 -3.73 -9.58
N VAL A 103 14.61 -2.51 -9.42
CA VAL A 103 15.38 -1.37 -8.90
C VAL A 103 14.82 -0.94 -7.55
N ILE A 104 13.53 -0.62 -7.50
CA ILE A 104 12.93 0.00 -6.31
C ILE A 104 12.72 -1.00 -5.18
N VAL A 105 12.15 -2.18 -5.45
CA VAL A 105 11.88 -3.20 -4.44
C VAL A 105 13.17 -3.65 -3.70
N PRO A 106 14.30 -3.93 -4.40
CA PRO A 106 15.56 -4.26 -3.72
C PRO A 106 16.09 -3.15 -2.81
N MET A 107 15.97 -1.89 -3.23
CA MET A 107 16.37 -0.73 -2.42
C MET A 107 15.41 -0.46 -1.26
N ALA A 108 14.13 -0.82 -1.44
CA ALA A 108 13.07 -0.66 -0.45
C ALA A 108 12.98 -1.82 0.55
N LYS A 109 13.82 -2.86 0.43
CA LYS A 109 13.86 -4.02 1.34
C LYS A 109 13.76 -3.66 2.83
N PRO A 110 14.56 -2.72 3.39
CA PRO A 110 14.44 -2.38 4.81
C PRO A 110 13.09 -1.74 5.16
N GLY A 111 12.54 -0.87 4.30
CA GLY A 111 11.20 -0.31 4.49
C GLY A 111 10.08 -1.35 4.37
N ILE A 112 10.20 -2.26 3.41
CA ILE A 112 9.27 -3.39 3.23
C ILE A 112 9.31 -4.34 4.42
N ALA A 113 10.51 -4.64 4.94
CA ALA A 113 10.69 -5.47 6.12
C ALA A 113 10.05 -4.82 7.36
N ALA A 114 10.25 -3.51 7.57
CA ALA A 114 9.60 -2.80 8.66
C ALA A 114 8.07 -2.89 8.60
N VAL A 115 7.48 -2.64 7.43
CA VAL A 115 6.02 -2.77 7.23
C VAL A 115 5.54 -4.20 7.43
N ALA A 116 6.27 -5.19 6.91
CA ALA A 116 5.92 -6.60 7.10
C ALA A 116 5.93 -7.00 8.58
N LEU A 117 6.88 -6.49 9.36
CA LEU A 117 6.94 -6.72 10.80
C LEU A 117 5.76 -6.04 11.52
N PHE A 118 5.48 -4.77 11.23
CA PHE A 118 4.32 -4.10 11.83
C PHE A 118 3.03 -4.86 11.54
N GLN A 119 2.83 -5.31 10.30
CA GLN A 119 1.61 -6.02 9.94
C GLN A 119 1.52 -7.45 10.50
N PHE A 120 2.65 -8.03 10.92
CA PHE A 120 2.65 -9.32 11.59
C PHE A 120 2.29 -9.20 13.07
N PHE A 121 2.74 -8.11 13.72
CA PHE A 121 2.54 -7.89 15.15
C PHE A 121 1.23 -7.20 15.51
N TYR A 122 0.71 -6.36 14.61
CA TYR A 122 -0.49 -5.54 14.81
C TYR A 122 -1.54 -5.85 13.76
#